data_AF-A0A0A2K6U5-F1
#
_entry.id   AF-A0A0A2K6U5-F1
#
_cell.length_a   1.000
_cell.length_b   1.000
_cell.length_c   1.000
_cell.angle_alpha   90.00
_cell.angle_beta   90.00
_cell.angle_gamma   90.00
#
_symmetry.space_group_name_H-M   'P 1'
#
loop_
_entity.id
_entity.type
_entity.pdbx_description
1 polymer ?
#
loop_
_entity_poly.entity_id
_entity_poly.type
_entity_poly.pdbx_seq_one_letter_code
_entity_poly.pdbx_strand_id
1 'polypeptide(L)'
;MTASFPIRPRRGLSLLCIIAAISFSAIIVIWFGMNSDREYIHPVLTQIIPAGHCACESSTTFQCSTCLTCPEPGIQADISRAWSFEYTRDGRNEALSQSQCKAAFPGLFEDVARGGKFWSSHGHLSSVELDTIKIQQGMARAFISNGQLYVVTARSKGEDHRRKILGTLSSIHRALAADPDLASRRDFEFVFSVEDKVDDVTNSEWPVWVFSRTSSEEGVWLMPDFSFWAWDNRDNYMGPYDQVVERIKKMDIPWSEKTPQLVWRGKPSFAPKLRRALMEAARDKSWGDVKQVDWNTGSNVLRMEDHCHYMFIAHVEGRSYSASLKYRQACNSVIVAHKLQFIQHHHYLLVADGPNQNYVEVERDFSDLKEKMEPLVSDTQAAQRIANNSVKTFRERYLTPAAEACYWRSLFDGYADIWNGTVEQWSETKDRERGLRYESFVLLESVKMYEFEATSTAQWQAIL
;
A
#
# COMPACT_ATOMS: atom_id res chain seq x y z
N MET A 1 -48.46 -64.95 9.53
CA MET A 1 -47.03 -64.68 9.27
C MET A 1 -46.87 -63.19 9.00
N THR A 2 -46.46 -62.41 10.00
CA THR A 2 -46.12 -60.98 9.84
C THR A 2 -44.68 -60.85 10.30
N ALA A 3 -43.78 -60.69 9.34
CA ALA A 3 -42.35 -60.54 9.57
C ALA A 3 -42.06 -59.15 10.14
N SER A 4 -41.68 -59.09 11.42
CA SER A 4 -41.12 -57.89 12.03
C SER A 4 -39.65 -57.77 11.63
N PHE A 5 -39.34 -56.87 10.70
CA PHE A 5 -37.96 -56.47 10.42
C PHE A 5 -37.41 -55.67 11.61
N PRO A 6 -36.23 -56.02 12.18
CA PRO A 6 -35.60 -55.17 13.17
C PRO A 6 -35.00 -53.95 12.46
N ILE A 7 -35.58 -52.78 12.71
CA ILE A 7 -34.97 -51.50 12.37
C ILE A 7 -33.66 -51.41 13.16
N ARG A 8 -32.51 -51.60 12.51
CA ARG A 8 -31.18 -51.34 13.04
C ARG A 8 -31.06 -49.82 13.30
N PRO A 9 -30.98 -49.34 14.55
CA PRO A 9 -30.63 -47.95 14.80
C PRO A 9 -29.15 -47.88 15.24
N ARG A 10 -28.54 -46.71 15.10
CA ARG A 10 -27.34 -46.24 15.85
C ARG A 10 -25.92 -46.38 15.27
N ARG A 11 -25.60 -47.20 14.27
CA ARG A 11 -24.24 -47.14 13.68
C ARG A 11 -23.98 -45.86 12.88
N GLY A 12 -24.96 -45.44 12.06
CA GLY A 12 -24.86 -44.19 11.29
C GLY A 12 -24.83 -42.94 12.16
N LEU A 13 -25.65 -42.90 13.22
CA LEU A 13 -25.72 -41.76 14.14
C LEU A 13 -24.42 -41.58 14.95
N SER A 14 -23.82 -42.68 15.43
CA SER A 14 -22.54 -42.62 16.15
C SER A 14 -21.39 -42.18 15.23
N LEU A 15 -21.39 -42.63 13.97
CA LEU A 15 -20.38 -42.22 12.99
C LEU A 15 -20.52 -40.73 12.64
N LEU A 16 -21.76 -40.24 12.48
CA LEU A 16 -22.05 -38.82 12.25
C LEU A 16 -21.60 -37.95 13.43
N CYS A 17 -21.82 -38.37 14.69
CA CYS A 17 -21.33 -37.64 15.85
C CYS A 17 -19.80 -37.57 15.90
N ILE A 18 -19.11 -38.66 15.55
CA ILE A 18 -17.65 -38.69 15.50
C ILE A 18 -17.12 -37.75 14.40
N ILE A 19 -17.71 -37.81 13.20
CA ILE A 19 -17.34 -36.91 12.09
C ILE A 19 -17.58 -35.45 12.48
N ALA A 20 -18.71 -35.14 13.12
CA ALA A 20 -19.02 -33.79 13.59
C ALA A 20 -18.02 -33.31 14.64
N ALA A 21 -17.66 -34.16 15.62
CA ALA A 21 -16.68 -33.81 16.64
C ALA A 21 -15.27 -33.59 16.06
N ILE A 22 -14.84 -34.44 15.12
CA ILE A 22 -13.56 -34.28 14.41
C ILE A 22 -13.57 -33.00 13.57
N SER A 23 -14.66 -32.75 12.83
CA SER A 23 -14.80 -31.55 12.00
C SER A 23 -14.78 -30.29 12.86
N PHE A 24 -15.51 -30.27 13.97
CA PHE A 24 -15.52 -29.16 14.92
C PHE A 24 -14.14 -28.93 15.54
N SER A 25 -13.44 -30.01 15.92
CA SER A 25 -12.07 -29.92 16.44
C SER A 25 -11.10 -29.38 15.39
N ALA A 26 -11.20 -29.83 14.14
CA ALA A 26 -10.39 -29.32 13.03
C ALA A 26 -10.66 -27.83 12.77
N ILE A 27 -11.93 -27.40 12.81
CA ILE A 27 -12.32 -25.99 12.68
C ILE A 27 -11.68 -25.15 13.80
N ILE A 28 -11.77 -25.59 15.06
CA ILE A 28 -11.16 -24.89 16.20
C ILE A 28 -9.65 -24.79 16.03
N VAL A 29 -9.00 -25.89 15.61
CA VAL A 29 -7.56 -25.96 15.44
C VAL A 29 -7.08 -25.03 14.31
N ILE A 30 -7.76 -25.01 13.17
CA ILE A 30 -7.47 -24.09 12.06
C ILE A 30 -7.74 -22.65 12.49
N TRP A 31 -8.87 -22.38 13.13
CA TRP A 31 -9.21 -21.06 13.66
C TRP A 31 -8.15 -20.55 14.63
N PHE A 32 -7.68 -21.41 15.55
CA PHE A 32 -6.58 -21.08 16.46
C PHE A 32 -5.29 -20.78 15.70
N GLY A 33 -4.92 -21.60 14.71
CA GLY A 33 -3.73 -21.36 13.89
C GLY A 33 -3.78 -20.03 13.13
N MET A 34 -4.94 -19.69 12.57
CA MET A 34 -5.17 -18.46 11.80
C MET A 34 -5.19 -17.19 12.66
N ASN A 35 -5.70 -17.27 13.89
CA ASN A 35 -5.94 -16.09 14.74
C ASN A 35 -4.93 -15.93 15.89
N SER A 36 -4.02 -16.90 16.07
CA SER A 36 -3.02 -16.83 17.13
C SER A 36 -1.81 -16.02 16.68
N ASP A 37 -1.40 -15.08 17.52
CA ASP A 37 -0.15 -14.32 17.39
C ASP A 37 1.00 -14.94 18.21
N ARG A 38 0.86 -16.18 18.71
CA ARG A 38 1.93 -16.84 19.49
C ARG A 38 3.19 -17.08 18.63
N GLU A 39 4.34 -16.90 19.27
CA GLU A 39 5.68 -17.15 18.70
C GLU A 39 5.85 -18.53 18.12
N TYR A 40 5.35 -19.52 18.87
CA TYR A 40 5.40 -20.90 18.49
C TYR A 40 3.99 -21.44 18.33
N ILE A 41 3.75 -22.02 17.17
CA ILE A 41 2.65 -22.91 16.87
C ILE A 41 3.28 -24.18 16.31
N HIS A 42 2.67 -25.33 16.61
CA HIS A 42 3.17 -26.61 16.14
C HIS A 42 3.27 -26.63 14.60
N PRO A 43 4.37 -27.10 13.97
CA PRO A 43 4.57 -27.04 12.52
C PRO A 43 3.46 -27.70 11.68
N VAL A 44 2.84 -28.77 12.20
CA VAL A 44 1.67 -29.39 11.54
C VAL A 44 0.54 -28.37 11.34
N LEU A 45 0.34 -27.46 12.29
CA LEU A 45 -0.68 -26.42 12.18
C LEU A 45 -0.29 -25.37 11.14
N THR A 46 0.98 -25.02 11.01
CA THR A 46 1.42 -24.02 10.03
C THR A 46 1.30 -24.52 8.59
N GLN A 47 1.43 -25.83 8.38
CA GLN A 47 1.19 -26.46 7.07
C GLN A 47 -0.29 -26.55 6.66
N ILE A 48 -1.21 -26.74 7.62
CA ILE A 48 -2.65 -26.85 7.34
C ILE A 48 -3.39 -25.51 7.33
N ILE A 49 -2.76 -24.42 7.81
CA ILE A 49 -3.36 -23.09 7.75
C ILE A 49 -3.58 -22.74 6.27
N PRO A 50 -4.84 -22.50 5.86
CA PRO A 50 -5.11 -22.08 4.50
C PRO A 50 -4.48 -20.70 4.26
N ALA A 51 -4.10 -20.41 3.02
CA ALA A 51 -3.55 -19.12 2.65
C ALA A 51 -4.56 -17.94 2.77
N GLY A 52 -5.78 -18.19 3.26
CA GLY A 52 -6.92 -17.28 3.21
C GLY A 52 -7.65 -17.35 1.86
N HIS A 53 -8.84 -16.76 1.76
CA HIS A 53 -9.57 -16.62 0.50
C HIS A 53 -8.80 -15.71 -0.47
N CYS A 54 -7.85 -16.30 -1.19
CA CYS A 54 -7.34 -15.96 -2.53
C CYS A 54 -6.18 -16.94 -2.74
N ALA A 55 -6.35 -17.83 -3.70
CA ALA A 55 -5.34 -18.80 -4.08
C ALA A 55 -4.02 -18.08 -4.40
N CYS A 56 -2.92 -18.58 -3.85
CA CYS A 56 -1.55 -18.20 -4.21
C CYS A 56 -1.21 -18.72 -5.62
N GLU A 57 -1.96 -18.30 -6.64
CA GLU A 57 -1.72 -18.72 -8.02
C GLU A 57 -0.68 -17.84 -8.73
N SER A 58 -0.41 -16.64 -8.22
CA SER A 58 0.55 -15.72 -8.82
C SER A 58 1.37 -14.94 -7.79
N SER A 59 2.62 -14.70 -8.15
CA SER A 59 3.48 -13.68 -7.56
C SER A 59 3.78 -12.64 -8.61
N THR A 60 3.88 -11.37 -8.22
CA THR A 60 4.30 -10.30 -9.12
C THR A 60 5.81 -10.39 -9.29
N THR A 61 6.26 -10.53 -10.52
CA THR A 61 7.66 -10.29 -10.88
C THR A 61 7.74 -8.90 -11.47
N PHE A 62 8.48 -8.01 -10.82
CA PHE A 62 8.77 -6.69 -11.36
C PHE A 62 9.89 -6.84 -12.39
N GLN A 63 9.52 -7.18 -13.63
CA GLN A 63 10.44 -7.05 -14.75
C GLN A 63 10.51 -5.56 -15.10
N CYS A 64 11.66 -4.92 -14.82
CA CYS A 64 11.96 -3.57 -15.30
C CYS A 64 11.91 -3.57 -16.85
N SER A 65 10.74 -3.32 -17.43
CA SER A 65 10.59 -3.11 -18.88
C SER A 65 11.15 -1.74 -19.30
N THR A 66 11.18 -0.80 -18.35
CA THR A 66 11.71 0.56 -18.51
C THR A 66 13.00 0.69 -17.71
N CYS A 67 14.02 1.18 -18.40
CA CYS A 67 15.35 1.33 -17.85
C CYS A 67 15.36 2.51 -16.86
N LEU A 68 15.59 2.26 -15.56
CA LEU A 68 15.76 3.30 -14.51
C LEU A 68 16.88 4.32 -14.82
N THR A 69 17.71 4.02 -15.82
CA THR A 69 18.84 4.84 -16.28
C THR A 69 18.64 5.42 -17.69
N CYS A 70 17.52 5.12 -18.37
CA CYS A 70 17.27 5.56 -19.73
C CYS A 70 15.95 6.36 -19.76
N PRO A 71 15.99 7.68 -20.03
CA PRO A 71 14.76 8.42 -20.32
C PRO A 71 14.10 7.84 -21.58
N GLU A 72 12.77 7.66 -21.55
CA GLU A 72 12.01 7.26 -22.75
C GLU A 72 12.27 8.26 -23.89
N PRO A 73 12.44 7.79 -25.14
CA PRO A 73 12.55 8.67 -26.29
C PRO A 73 11.15 9.19 -26.69
N GLY A 74 10.62 10.14 -25.91
CA GLY A 74 9.35 10.82 -26.15
C GLY A 74 9.50 12.33 -26.00
N ILE A 75 9.53 13.03 -27.14
CA ILE A 75 9.57 14.50 -27.32
C ILE A 75 10.51 15.21 -26.33
N GLN A 76 11.81 15.22 -26.69
CA GLN A 76 12.72 16.27 -26.24
C GLN A 76 12.21 17.62 -26.74
N ALA A 77 11.31 18.24 -25.97
CA ALA A 77 11.24 19.68 -25.95
C ALA A 77 12.60 20.17 -25.42
N ASP A 78 13.14 21.19 -26.08
CA ASP A 78 14.51 21.73 -25.98
C ASP A 78 14.83 22.44 -24.64
N ILE A 79 14.34 21.88 -23.53
CA ILE A 79 14.51 22.35 -22.15
C ILE A 79 14.74 21.07 -21.32
N SER A 80 15.92 20.65 -20.90
CA SER A 80 17.11 21.39 -20.49
C SER A 80 18.32 20.44 -20.52
N ARG A 81 19.43 20.86 -21.12
CA ARG A 81 20.76 20.29 -20.81
C ARG A 81 21.30 20.76 -19.46
N ALA A 82 20.53 21.53 -18.68
CA ALA A 82 21.03 22.29 -17.53
C ALA A 82 20.46 21.88 -16.17
N TRP A 83 19.43 21.02 -16.09
CA TRP A 83 18.84 20.61 -14.80
C TRP A 83 18.96 19.10 -14.58
N SER A 84 19.47 18.72 -13.42
CA SER A 84 19.48 17.35 -12.92
C SER A 84 18.99 17.34 -11.47
N PHE A 85 18.18 16.33 -11.12
CA PHE A 85 17.68 16.16 -9.76
C PHE A 85 18.84 16.00 -8.76
N GLU A 86 18.83 16.83 -7.73
CA GLU A 86 19.78 16.79 -6.64
C GLU A 86 19.00 16.65 -5.32
N TYR A 87 19.18 15.55 -4.60
CA TYR A 87 18.36 15.21 -3.42
C TYR A 87 18.26 16.34 -2.38
N THR A 88 19.39 16.96 -2.05
CA THR A 88 19.49 18.03 -1.04
C THR A 88 18.73 19.29 -1.44
N ARG A 89 18.69 19.61 -2.74
CA ARG A 89 18.05 20.81 -3.28
C ARG A 89 16.58 20.56 -3.63
N ASP A 90 16.31 19.44 -4.31
CA ASP A 90 15.04 19.19 -4.99
C ASP A 90 14.15 18.19 -4.25
N GLY A 91 14.69 17.38 -3.33
CA GLY A 91 13.94 16.28 -2.69
C GLY A 91 12.67 16.74 -1.97
N ARG A 92 12.66 17.95 -1.42
CA ARG A 92 11.49 18.56 -0.75
C ARG A 92 10.73 19.57 -1.61
N ASN A 93 11.14 19.77 -2.86
CA ASN A 93 10.48 20.69 -3.78
C ASN A 93 9.24 20.02 -4.38
N GLU A 94 8.09 20.16 -3.71
CA GLU A 94 6.81 19.60 -4.19
C GLU A 94 6.34 20.25 -5.52
N ALA A 95 6.89 21.43 -5.85
CA ALA A 95 6.52 22.26 -7.01
C ALA A 95 7.40 22.07 -8.25
N LEU A 96 8.11 20.93 -8.38
CA LEU A 96 8.82 20.59 -9.62
C LEU A 96 7.86 20.66 -10.81
N SER A 97 8.27 21.21 -11.95
CA SER A 97 7.46 21.21 -13.17
C SER A 97 7.24 19.79 -13.70
N GLN A 98 6.24 19.59 -14.56
CA GLN A 98 5.98 18.28 -15.17
C GLN A 98 7.22 17.70 -15.89
N SER A 99 7.99 18.55 -16.59
CA SER A 99 9.25 18.16 -17.24
C SER A 99 10.32 17.70 -16.24
N GLN A 100 10.45 18.39 -15.11
CA GLN A 100 11.35 18.02 -14.03
C GLN A 100 10.93 16.73 -13.35
N CYS A 101 9.63 16.52 -13.10
CA CYS A 101 9.10 15.26 -12.57
C CYS A 101 9.47 14.07 -13.46
N LYS A 102 9.24 14.17 -14.77
CA LYS A 102 9.57 13.12 -15.75
C LYS A 102 11.08 12.83 -15.81
N ALA A 103 11.91 13.87 -15.77
CA ALA A 103 13.37 13.72 -15.75
C ALA A 103 13.90 13.15 -14.42
N ALA A 104 13.31 13.54 -13.30
CA ALA A 104 13.75 13.15 -11.96
C ALA A 104 13.34 11.72 -11.60
N PHE A 105 12.18 11.25 -12.04
CA PHE A 105 11.58 10.01 -11.54
C PHE A 105 11.21 9.01 -12.65
N PRO A 106 12.16 8.58 -13.50
CA PRO A 106 11.88 7.54 -14.48
C PRO A 106 11.45 6.23 -13.79
N GLY A 107 10.42 5.57 -14.32
CA GLY A 107 9.83 4.35 -13.77
C GLY A 107 8.85 4.57 -12.60
N LEU A 108 8.72 5.79 -12.06
CA LEU A 108 7.77 6.06 -10.97
C LEU A 108 6.31 6.05 -11.44
N PHE A 109 6.06 6.36 -12.72
CA PHE A 109 4.72 6.56 -13.28
C PHE A 109 4.18 5.35 -14.05
N GLU A 110 4.83 4.18 -13.96
CA GLU A 110 4.47 2.97 -14.71
C GLU A 110 3.01 2.54 -14.47
N ASP A 111 2.54 2.59 -13.22
CA ASP A 111 1.16 2.18 -12.92
C ASP A 111 0.13 3.12 -13.52
N VAL A 112 0.45 4.42 -13.58
CA VAL A 112 -0.39 5.45 -14.21
C VAL A 112 -0.47 5.20 -15.71
N ALA A 113 0.68 4.96 -16.37
CA ALA A 113 0.72 4.65 -17.80
C ALA A 113 -0.06 3.37 -18.14
N ARG A 114 0.08 2.32 -17.31
CA ARG A 114 -0.71 1.10 -17.41
C ARG A 114 -2.21 1.37 -17.26
N GLY A 115 -2.62 2.11 -16.24
CA GLY A 115 -4.03 2.48 -16.02
C GLY A 115 -4.62 3.22 -17.22
N GLY A 116 -3.88 4.20 -17.75
CA GLY A 116 -4.29 4.97 -18.93
C GLY A 116 -4.46 4.08 -20.16
N LYS A 117 -3.52 3.15 -20.40
CA LYS A 117 -3.60 2.18 -21.50
C LYS A 117 -4.78 1.23 -21.35
N PHE A 118 -5.03 0.70 -20.16
CA PHE A 118 -6.15 -0.19 -19.89
C PHE A 118 -7.48 0.50 -20.23
N TRP A 119 -7.73 1.68 -19.63
CA TRP A 119 -8.98 2.41 -19.82
C TRP A 119 -9.14 2.97 -21.24
N SER A 120 -8.07 3.41 -21.90
CA SER A 120 -8.15 3.80 -23.32
C SER A 120 -8.70 2.69 -24.23
N SER A 121 -8.54 1.41 -23.85
CA SER A 121 -9.09 0.26 -24.59
C SER A 121 -10.45 -0.24 -24.10
N HIS A 122 -10.89 0.19 -22.92
CA HIS A 122 -12.13 -0.27 -22.26
C HIS A 122 -13.23 0.81 -22.22
N GLY A 123 -13.03 1.92 -22.93
CA GLY A 123 -13.93 3.08 -22.90
C GLY A 123 -13.37 4.19 -22.01
N HIS A 124 -13.67 5.44 -22.37
CA HIS A 124 -13.28 6.59 -21.57
C HIS A 124 -14.16 6.74 -20.33
N LEU A 125 -13.60 7.25 -19.23
CA LEU A 125 -14.29 7.41 -17.97
C LEU A 125 -15.25 8.60 -17.96
N SER A 126 -16.42 8.44 -17.34
CA SER A 126 -17.42 9.49 -17.18
C SER A 126 -18.10 9.42 -15.81
N SER A 127 -18.78 10.50 -15.41
CA SER A 127 -19.56 10.53 -14.17
C SER A 127 -20.65 9.46 -14.15
N VAL A 128 -21.20 9.08 -15.31
CA VAL A 128 -22.23 8.02 -15.42
C VAL A 128 -21.68 6.66 -14.98
N GLU A 129 -20.43 6.33 -15.33
CA GLU A 129 -19.79 5.09 -14.90
C GLU A 129 -19.38 5.15 -13.42
N LEU A 130 -19.05 6.33 -12.90
CA LEU A 130 -18.81 6.49 -11.47
C LEU A 130 -20.09 6.40 -10.64
N ASP A 131 -21.24 6.78 -11.20
CA ASP A 131 -22.55 6.68 -10.55
C ASP A 131 -23.00 5.23 -10.32
N THR A 132 -22.47 4.27 -11.10
CA THR A 132 -22.74 2.84 -10.87
C THR A 132 -21.93 2.26 -9.70
N ILE A 133 -20.89 2.96 -9.24
CA ILE A 133 -20.07 2.53 -8.10
C ILE A 133 -20.78 2.90 -6.80
N LYS A 134 -21.24 1.89 -6.07
CA LYS A 134 -21.76 2.09 -4.71
C LYS A 134 -20.60 2.47 -3.76
N ILE A 135 -20.63 3.67 -3.20
CA ILE A 135 -19.66 4.12 -2.20
C ILE A 135 -19.88 3.37 -0.89
N GLN A 136 -19.00 2.41 -0.59
CA GLN A 136 -19.00 1.62 0.64
C GLN A 136 -18.21 2.30 1.76
N GLN A 137 -18.26 1.74 2.96
CA GLN A 137 -17.40 2.17 4.06
C GLN A 137 -15.92 2.05 3.67
N GLY A 138 -15.12 3.06 3.99
CA GLY A 138 -13.72 3.15 3.55
C GLY A 138 -13.55 3.80 2.17
N MET A 139 -14.60 4.28 1.53
CA MET A 139 -14.53 4.94 0.22
C MET A 139 -14.91 6.41 0.28
N ALA A 140 -14.41 7.17 -0.68
CA ALA A 140 -14.83 8.54 -0.93
C ALA A 140 -14.86 8.85 -2.43
N ARG A 141 -15.74 9.78 -2.80
CA ARG A 141 -15.91 10.33 -4.14
C ARG A 141 -15.60 11.82 -4.09
N ALA A 142 -14.78 12.27 -5.03
CA ALA A 142 -14.31 13.64 -5.11
C ALA A 142 -14.11 14.04 -6.57
N PHE A 143 -14.09 15.33 -6.83
CA PHE A 143 -13.70 15.86 -8.13
C PHE A 143 -12.70 16.99 -8.00
N ILE A 144 -11.91 17.17 -9.05
CA ILE A 144 -11.07 18.34 -9.24
C ILE A 144 -11.72 19.19 -10.31
N SER A 145 -11.96 20.47 -9.99
CA SER A 145 -12.47 21.44 -10.96
C SER A 145 -11.78 22.79 -10.79
N ASN A 146 -11.32 23.38 -11.89
CA ASN A 146 -10.51 24.62 -11.89
C ASN A 146 -9.32 24.56 -10.91
N GLY A 147 -8.67 23.40 -10.83
CA GLY A 147 -7.56 23.14 -9.92
C GLY A 147 -7.94 23.02 -8.43
N GLN A 148 -9.24 23.02 -8.09
CA GLN A 148 -9.72 22.93 -6.70
C GLN A 148 -10.29 21.54 -6.40
N LEU A 149 -10.04 21.04 -5.19
CA LEU A 149 -10.53 19.75 -4.73
C LEU A 149 -11.88 19.87 -4.02
N TYR A 150 -12.86 19.08 -4.45
CA TYR A 150 -14.20 19.02 -3.87
C TYR A 150 -14.54 17.59 -3.44
N VAL A 151 -15.07 17.44 -2.24
CA VAL A 151 -15.55 16.16 -1.70
C VAL A 151 -17.04 16.05 -1.98
N VAL A 152 -17.45 15.00 -2.70
CA VAL A 152 -18.86 14.72 -3.03
C VAL A 152 -19.47 13.84 -1.95
N THR A 153 -18.78 12.76 -1.59
CA THR A 153 -19.24 11.77 -0.62
C THR A 153 -18.05 11.15 0.10
N ALA A 154 -18.16 10.94 1.40
CA ALA A 154 -17.23 10.13 2.17
C ALA A 154 -18.00 9.18 3.09
N ARG A 155 -17.54 7.93 3.16
CA ARG A 155 -18.14 6.87 3.97
C ARG A 155 -17.07 6.25 4.82
N SER A 156 -17.16 6.44 6.13
CA SER A 156 -16.15 6.01 7.08
C SER A 156 -16.77 5.20 8.21
N LYS A 157 -16.30 3.97 8.36
CA LYS A 157 -16.79 3.02 9.39
C LYS A 157 -16.52 3.50 10.81
N GLY A 158 -15.52 4.37 10.98
CA GLY A 158 -15.11 4.91 12.26
C GLY A 158 -13.88 5.79 12.12
N GLU A 159 -13.24 6.10 13.23
CA GLU A 159 -12.25 7.16 13.25
C GLU A 159 -10.97 6.88 12.43
N ASP A 160 -10.55 5.61 12.33
CA ASP A 160 -9.39 5.24 11.51
C ASP A 160 -9.63 5.50 10.00
N HIS A 161 -10.77 5.08 9.46
CA HIS A 161 -11.09 5.32 8.04
C HIS A 161 -11.23 6.82 7.77
N ARG A 162 -11.82 7.59 8.68
CA ARG A 162 -11.95 9.05 8.56
C ARG A 162 -10.58 9.71 8.44
N ARG A 163 -9.64 9.33 9.31
CA ARG A 163 -8.26 9.85 9.30
C ARG A 163 -7.52 9.48 8.02
N LYS A 164 -7.68 8.24 7.53
CA LYS A 164 -7.08 7.79 6.26
C LYS A 164 -7.65 8.55 5.06
N ILE A 165 -8.96 8.74 5.00
CA ILE A 165 -9.65 9.53 3.95
C ILE A 165 -9.13 10.96 3.98
N LEU A 166 -9.08 11.58 5.17
CA LEU A 166 -8.53 12.93 5.32
C LEU A 166 -7.08 13.01 4.87
N GLY A 167 -6.19 12.13 5.34
CA GLY A 167 -4.77 12.14 4.95
C GLY A 167 -4.59 11.99 3.44
N THR A 168 -5.41 11.17 2.79
CA THR A 168 -5.42 11.01 1.33
C THR A 168 -5.84 12.32 0.64
N LEU A 169 -6.97 12.91 1.05
CA LEU A 169 -7.45 14.19 0.51
C LEU A 169 -6.47 15.34 0.77
N SER A 170 -5.82 15.38 1.94
CA SER A 170 -4.78 16.35 2.26
C SER A 170 -3.58 16.23 1.32
N SER A 171 -3.19 15.01 0.96
CA SER A 171 -2.07 14.77 0.03
C SER A 171 -2.41 15.21 -1.39
N ILE A 172 -3.65 14.94 -1.83
CA ILE A 172 -4.19 15.45 -3.11
C ILE A 172 -4.19 16.98 -3.12
N HIS A 173 -4.72 17.62 -2.07
CA HIS A 173 -4.76 19.08 -1.95
C HIS A 173 -3.35 19.69 -1.97
N ARG A 174 -2.39 19.09 -1.26
CA ARG A 174 -0.99 19.54 -1.27
C ARG A 174 -0.37 19.46 -2.67
N ALA A 175 -0.61 18.36 -3.39
CA ALA A 175 -0.11 18.18 -4.75
C ALA A 175 -0.72 19.19 -5.74
N LEU A 176 -2.01 19.53 -5.58
CA LEU A 176 -2.66 20.59 -6.37
C LEU A 176 -2.12 21.97 -6.04
N ALA A 177 -2.00 22.31 -4.75
CA ALA A 177 -1.51 23.62 -4.32
C ALA A 177 -0.06 23.88 -4.72
N ALA A 178 0.76 22.83 -4.83
CA ALA A 178 2.15 22.91 -5.28
C ALA A 178 2.29 22.92 -6.81
N ASP A 179 1.21 22.72 -7.57
CA ASP A 179 1.31 22.55 -9.02
C ASP A 179 1.52 23.89 -9.76
N PRO A 180 2.65 24.09 -10.47
CA PRO A 180 2.85 25.30 -11.28
C PRO A 180 1.85 25.43 -12.44
N ASP A 181 1.29 24.31 -12.89
CA ASP A 181 0.38 24.24 -14.05
C ASP A 181 -1.11 24.17 -13.64
N LEU A 182 -1.42 24.51 -12.37
CA LEU A 182 -2.75 24.37 -11.76
C LEU A 182 -3.90 24.94 -12.60
N ALA A 183 -3.69 26.12 -13.19
CA ALA A 183 -4.69 26.82 -13.98
C ALA A 183 -5.05 26.11 -15.30
N SER A 184 -4.21 25.19 -15.77
CA SER A 184 -4.41 24.43 -17.00
C SER A 184 -4.92 23.00 -16.75
N ARG A 185 -5.09 22.61 -15.48
CA ARG A 185 -5.56 21.26 -15.14
C ARG A 185 -6.97 21.03 -15.65
N ARG A 186 -7.16 19.86 -16.26
CA ARG A 186 -8.47 19.37 -16.66
C ARG A 186 -9.30 18.97 -15.46
N ASP A 187 -10.60 19.18 -15.59
CA ASP A 187 -11.59 18.75 -14.62
C ASP A 187 -11.88 17.27 -14.78
N PHE A 188 -11.91 16.53 -13.67
CA PHE A 188 -12.31 15.13 -13.64
C PHE A 188 -12.85 14.75 -12.26
N GLU A 189 -13.62 13.67 -12.22
CA GLU A 189 -14.17 13.11 -11.00
C GLU A 189 -13.60 11.71 -10.78
N PHE A 190 -13.41 11.31 -9.51
CA PHE A 190 -12.81 10.03 -9.16
C PHE A 190 -13.39 9.47 -7.86
N VAL A 191 -13.19 8.17 -7.69
CA VAL A 191 -13.54 7.43 -6.47
C VAL A 191 -12.28 6.76 -5.96
N PHE A 192 -12.04 6.83 -4.66
CA PHE A 192 -10.90 6.16 -4.02
C PHE A 192 -11.34 5.36 -2.80
N SER A 193 -10.55 4.34 -2.46
CA SER A 193 -10.73 3.48 -1.29
C SER A 193 -9.51 3.52 -0.38
N VAL A 194 -9.76 3.58 0.92
CA VAL A 194 -8.74 3.46 1.97
C VAL A 194 -8.69 2.08 2.63
N GLU A 195 -9.42 1.10 2.08
CA GLU A 195 -9.36 -0.29 2.50
C GLU A 195 -8.07 -0.99 2.06
N ASP A 196 -7.77 -2.10 2.72
CA ASP A 196 -6.59 -2.90 2.44
C ASP A 196 -6.68 -3.61 1.07
N LYS A 197 -7.86 -4.10 0.66
CA LYS A 197 -8.06 -4.84 -0.60
C LYS A 197 -9.16 -4.24 -1.47
N VAL A 198 -9.04 -4.43 -2.78
CA VAL A 198 -10.07 -4.08 -3.76
C VAL A 198 -11.39 -4.80 -3.45
N ASP A 199 -11.32 -6.13 -3.33
CA ASP A 199 -12.48 -7.01 -3.08
C ASP A 199 -13.23 -6.77 -1.76
N ASP A 200 -12.68 -5.95 -0.86
CA ASP A 200 -13.37 -5.56 0.39
C ASP A 200 -14.53 -4.58 0.12
N VAL A 201 -14.44 -3.81 -0.96
CA VAL A 201 -15.40 -2.73 -1.26
C VAL A 201 -15.88 -2.70 -2.70
N THR A 202 -15.11 -3.23 -3.65
CA THR A 202 -15.38 -3.15 -5.08
C THR A 202 -14.76 -4.35 -5.80
N ASN A 203 -14.70 -4.32 -7.13
CA ASN A 203 -14.02 -5.30 -7.96
C ASN A 203 -13.02 -4.61 -8.91
N SER A 204 -12.27 -5.40 -9.67
CA SER A 204 -11.27 -4.91 -10.62
C SER A 204 -11.83 -4.29 -11.90
N GLU A 205 -13.15 -4.22 -12.07
CA GLU A 205 -13.80 -3.64 -13.25
C GLU A 205 -14.02 -2.12 -13.09
N TRP A 206 -13.88 -1.58 -11.88
CA TRP A 206 -14.14 -0.18 -11.59
C TRP A 206 -12.85 0.66 -11.45
N PRO A 207 -12.83 1.92 -11.92
CA PRO A 207 -11.66 2.81 -11.92
C PRO A 207 -11.38 3.42 -10.54
N VAL A 208 -11.44 2.62 -9.48
CA VAL A 208 -11.23 3.08 -8.10
C VAL A 208 -9.74 3.25 -7.83
N TRP A 209 -9.35 4.36 -7.22
CA TRP A 209 -7.98 4.58 -6.76
C TRP A 209 -7.77 3.85 -5.43
N VAL A 210 -6.70 3.06 -5.34
CA VAL A 210 -6.42 2.17 -4.21
C VAL A 210 -4.95 2.24 -3.81
N PHE A 211 -4.64 1.89 -2.55
CA PHE A 211 -3.25 1.89 -2.07
C PHE A 211 -2.40 0.74 -2.60
N SER A 212 -3.04 -0.38 -2.91
CA SER A 212 -2.40 -1.54 -3.51
C SER A 212 -3.37 -2.33 -4.36
N ARG A 213 -2.82 -3.06 -5.33
CA ARG A 213 -3.55 -3.98 -6.19
C ARG A 213 -2.75 -5.24 -6.47
N THR A 214 -3.39 -6.32 -6.86
CA THR A 214 -2.75 -7.49 -7.48
C THR A 214 -2.50 -7.25 -8.97
N SER A 215 -1.71 -8.11 -9.61
CA SER A 215 -1.44 -8.01 -11.04
C SER A 215 -2.69 -8.19 -11.91
N SER A 216 -3.68 -8.96 -11.46
CA SER A 216 -4.96 -9.21 -12.16
C SER A 216 -6.00 -8.11 -11.96
N GLU A 217 -5.81 -7.20 -10.99
CA GLU A 217 -6.72 -6.09 -10.72
C GLU A 217 -6.40 -4.92 -11.67
N GLU A 218 -6.64 -5.08 -12.97
CA GLU A 218 -6.18 -4.12 -13.97
C GLU A 218 -7.01 -2.82 -14.07
N GLY A 219 -8.30 -2.83 -13.69
CA GLY A 219 -9.14 -1.62 -13.79
C GLY A 219 -8.91 -0.58 -12.69
N VAL A 220 -8.35 -0.96 -11.54
CA VAL A 220 -8.07 -0.01 -10.44
C VAL A 220 -6.76 0.76 -10.68
N TRP A 221 -6.60 1.91 -10.03
CA TRP A 221 -5.41 2.78 -10.14
C TRP A 221 -4.66 2.86 -8.82
N LEU A 222 -3.32 2.80 -8.84
CA LEU A 222 -2.54 2.97 -7.61
C LEU A 222 -2.39 4.44 -7.22
N MET A 223 -2.61 4.73 -5.94
CA MET A 223 -2.31 6.01 -5.31
C MET A 223 -1.33 5.86 -4.13
N PRO A 224 -0.59 6.92 -3.76
CA PRO A 224 0.16 6.96 -2.51
C PRO A 224 -0.74 6.72 -1.29
N ASP A 225 -0.25 5.94 -0.33
CA ASP A 225 -1.04 5.61 0.85
C ASP A 225 -1.14 6.76 1.86
N PHE A 226 -2.21 6.77 2.66
CA PHE A 226 -2.50 7.84 3.63
C PHE A 226 -1.34 8.15 4.58
N SER A 227 -0.43 7.19 4.82
CA SER A 227 0.66 7.37 5.78
C SER A 227 1.86 8.11 5.21
N PHE A 228 1.85 8.54 3.94
CA PHE A 228 2.73 9.62 3.49
C PHE A 228 2.38 10.96 4.16
N TRP A 229 1.08 11.23 4.37
CA TRP A 229 0.61 12.39 5.11
C TRP A 229 0.90 12.27 6.61
N ALA A 230 0.34 11.24 7.24
CA ALA A 230 0.57 10.81 8.62
C ALA A 230 -0.36 9.62 8.92
N TRP A 231 -0.06 8.84 9.96
CA TRP A 231 -0.97 7.85 10.51
C TRP A 231 -1.10 8.01 12.02
N ASP A 232 -2.22 8.62 12.45
CA ASP A 232 -2.55 8.71 13.86
C ASP A 232 -3.39 7.49 14.28
N ASN A 233 -2.70 6.41 14.64
CA ASN A 233 -3.28 5.28 15.35
C ASN A 233 -2.90 5.39 16.83
N ARG A 234 -3.88 5.21 17.73
CA ARG A 234 -3.74 5.39 19.19
C ARG A 234 -2.51 4.69 19.77
N ASP A 235 -2.21 3.48 19.28
CA ASP A 235 -1.11 2.65 19.78
C ASP A 235 0.18 2.80 18.94
N ASN A 236 0.11 3.45 17.78
CA ASN A 236 1.15 3.49 16.75
C ASN A 236 1.11 4.77 15.92
N TYR A 237 1.33 5.91 16.57
CA TYR A 237 1.43 7.19 15.87
C TYR A 237 2.66 7.22 14.95
N MET A 238 2.43 7.49 13.67
CA MET A 238 3.46 7.86 12.70
C MET A 238 3.15 9.26 12.19
N GLY A 239 4.09 10.19 12.38
CA GLY A 239 3.98 11.55 11.84
C GLY A 239 4.12 11.58 10.32
N PRO A 240 4.24 12.78 9.74
CA PRO A 240 4.55 12.94 8.32
C PRO A 240 5.78 12.13 7.90
N TYR A 241 5.72 11.53 6.71
CA TYR A 241 6.76 10.62 6.25
C TYR A 241 8.16 11.26 6.25
N ASP A 242 8.27 12.51 5.81
CA ASP A 242 9.53 13.25 5.80
C ASP A 242 10.10 13.47 7.21
N GLN A 243 9.23 13.73 8.19
CA GLN A 243 9.62 13.82 9.60
C GLN A 243 10.17 12.49 10.13
N VAL A 244 9.53 11.37 9.78
CA VAL A 244 10.00 10.04 10.17
C VAL A 244 11.36 9.71 9.51
N VAL A 245 11.52 10.04 8.23
CA VAL A 245 12.80 9.88 7.51
C VAL A 245 13.91 10.72 8.13
N GLU A 246 13.64 11.97 8.53
CA GLU A 246 14.63 12.80 9.22
C GLU A 246 15.03 12.25 10.59
N ARG A 247 14.08 11.65 11.32
CA ARG A 247 14.40 10.93 12.57
C ARG A 247 15.27 9.70 12.30
N ILE A 248 14.91 8.91 11.30
CA ILE A 248 15.69 7.74 10.87
C ILE A 248 17.11 8.17 10.50
N LYS A 249 17.30 9.18 9.66
CA LYS A 249 18.63 9.67 9.27
C LYS A 249 19.52 10.08 10.44
N LYS A 250 18.93 10.62 11.51
CA LYS A 250 19.67 10.99 12.74
C LYS A 250 20.06 9.80 13.61
N MET A 251 19.28 8.74 13.56
CA MET A 251 19.43 7.56 14.42
C MET A 251 20.11 6.39 13.70
N ASP A 252 20.18 6.42 12.38
CA ASP A 252 20.86 5.44 11.55
C ASP A 252 22.35 5.43 11.88
N ILE A 253 22.91 4.24 12.07
CA ILE A 253 24.31 4.04 12.49
C ILE A 253 25.20 3.62 11.31
N PRO A 254 26.53 3.82 11.39
CA PRO A 254 27.45 3.33 10.38
C PRO A 254 27.29 1.83 10.13
N TRP A 255 27.46 1.39 8.87
CA TRP A 255 27.29 -0.01 8.48
C TRP A 255 28.09 -1.00 9.35
N SER A 256 29.33 -0.63 9.71
CA SER A 256 30.23 -1.44 10.54
C SER A 256 29.73 -1.66 11.97
N GLU A 257 28.80 -0.85 12.46
CA GLU A 257 28.24 -0.93 13.81
C GLU A 257 26.89 -1.66 13.84
N LYS A 258 26.30 -1.95 12.67
CA LYS A 258 25.02 -2.66 12.57
C LYS A 258 25.16 -4.13 12.94
N THR A 259 24.14 -4.66 13.60
CA THR A 259 24.03 -6.09 13.92
C THR A 259 23.81 -6.89 12.63
N PRO A 260 24.60 -7.93 12.32
CA PRO A 260 24.48 -8.74 11.11
C PRO A 260 23.33 -9.76 11.21
N GLN A 261 22.12 -9.27 11.50
CA GLN A 261 20.90 -10.04 11.66
C GLN A 261 19.77 -9.49 10.79
N LEU A 262 18.86 -10.39 10.41
CA LEU A 262 17.56 -10.13 9.80
C LEU A 262 16.53 -9.87 10.88
N VAL A 263 16.07 -8.63 10.96
CA VAL A 263 15.03 -8.23 11.90
C VAL A 263 13.66 -8.18 11.24
N TRP A 264 12.65 -8.66 11.96
CA TRP A 264 11.25 -8.36 11.68
C TRP A 264 10.42 -8.38 12.96
N ARG A 265 9.47 -7.43 13.02
CA ARG A 265 8.47 -7.30 14.08
C ARG A 265 7.11 -7.07 13.45
N GLY A 266 6.14 -7.95 13.74
CA GLY A 266 4.77 -7.81 13.24
C GLY A 266 3.79 -8.80 13.86
N LYS A 267 2.52 -8.72 13.47
CA LYS A 267 1.48 -9.66 13.91
C LYS A 267 1.35 -10.84 12.95
N PRO A 268 1.60 -12.10 13.38
CA PRO A 268 1.41 -13.27 12.52
C PRO A 268 -0.01 -13.36 11.93
N SER A 269 -1.04 -13.03 12.71
CA SER A 269 -2.46 -13.15 12.32
C SER A 269 -2.88 -12.36 11.07
N PHE A 270 -2.12 -11.35 10.63
CA PHE A 270 -2.47 -10.54 9.46
C PHE A 270 -2.17 -11.23 8.13
N ALA A 271 -1.24 -12.17 8.11
CA ALA A 271 -0.96 -13.06 6.99
C ALA A 271 -0.42 -14.39 7.54
N PRO A 272 -1.28 -15.21 8.17
CA PRO A 272 -0.85 -16.28 9.07
C PRO A 272 0.14 -17.25 8.45
N LYS A 273 -0.12 -17.71 7.22
CA LYS A 273 0.75 -18.63 6.50
C LYS A 273 2.09 -17.98 6.16
N LEU A 274 2.05 -16.81 5.51
CA LEU A 274 3.23 -16.10 5.02
C LEU A 274 4.17 -15.64 6.15
N ARG A 275 3.61 -14.98 7.17
CA ARG A 275 4.40 -14.45 8.30
C ARG A 275 4.97 -15.56 9.17
N ARG A 276 4.27 -16.68 9.32
CA ARG A 276 4.81 -17.85 10.01
C ARG A 276 5.92 -18.53 9.23
N ALA A 277 5.82 -18.59 7.89
CA ALA A 277 6.89 -19.12 7.06
C ALA A 277 8.20 -18.34 7.25
N LEU A 278 8.17 -17.00 7.31
CA LEU A 278 9.34 -16.20 7.67
C LEU A 278 9.89 -16.57 9.06
N MET A 279 9.01 -16.62 10.06
CA MET A 279 9.40 -16.94 11.44
C MET A 279 10.05 -18.32 11.56
N GLU A 280 9.55 -19.30 10.80
CA GLU A 280 10.12 -20.65 10.76
C GLU A 280 11.44 -20.71 9.99
N ALA A 281 11.54 -20.04 8.84
CA ALA A 281 12.76 -20.01 8.03
C ALA A 281 13.93 -19.32 8.75
N ALA A 282 13.66 -18.31 9.58
CA ALA A 282 14.64 -17.62 10.40
C ALA A 282 14.90 -18.27 11.78
N ARG A 283 14.14 -19.30 12.16
CA ARG A 283 14.24 -19.95 13.48
C ARG A 283 15.60 -20.62 13.65
N ASP A 284 16.19 -20.45 14.84
CA ASP A 284 17.48 -21.04 15.24
C ASP A 284 18.65 -20.67 14.31
N LYS A 285 18.50 -19.62 13.49
CA LYS A 285 19.58 -19.05 12.69
C LYS A 285 20.29 -17.97 13.50
N SER A 286 21.61 -17.97 13.50
CA SER A 286 22.40 -16.93 14.17
C SER A 286 22.10 -15.52 13.62
N TRP A 287 21.76 -15.43 12.34
CA TRP A 287 21.33 -14.21 11.67
C TRP A 287 19.84 -13.91 11.83
N GLY A 288 19.02 -14.75 12.46
CA GLY A 288 17.57 -14.57 12.56
C GLY A 288 17.13 -13.87 13.84
N ASP A 289 16.63 -12.63 13.74
CA ASP A 289 15.91 -11.94 14.82
C ASP A 289 14.49 -11.56 14.36
N VAL A 290 13.68 -12.57 14.06
CA VAL A 290 12.29 -12.43 13.60
C VAL A 290 11.34 -12.80 14.73
N LYS A 291 10.50 -11.86 15.18
CA LYS A 291 9.58 -12.08 16.30
C LYS A 291 8.22 -11.42 16.09
N GLN A 292 7.18 -12.01 16.67
CA GLN A 292 5.87 -11.38 16.77
C GLN A 292 5.90 -10.17 17.70
N VAL A 293 5.01 -9.21 17.46
CA VAL A 293 4.75 -8.11 18.39
C VAL A 293 3.51 -8.42 19.23
N ASP A 294 3.63 -8.22 20.55
CA ASP A 294 2.49 -8.19 21.46
C ASP A 294 2.27 -6.76 21.97
N TRP A 295 1.20 -6.12 21.50
CA TRP A 295 0.85 -4.74 21.85
C TRP A 295 0.28 -4.61 23.26
N ASN A 296 -0.27 -5.68 23.84
CA ASN A 296 -0.82 -5.64 25.19
C ASN A 296 0.30 -5.57 26.23
N THR A 297 1.41 -6.25 25.96
CA THR A 297 2.57 -6.31 26.87
C THR A 297 3.71 -5.38 26.43
N GLY A 298 3.68 -4.85 25.20
CA GLY A 298 4.78 -4.12 24.60
C GLY A 298 5.96 -5.00 24.19
N SER A 299 5.81 -6.33 24.28
CA SER A 299 6.88 -7.27 23.98
C SER A 299 7.26 -7.24 22.50
N ASN A 300 8.57 -7.22 22.24
CA ASN A 300 9.19 -7.15 20.92
C ASN A 300 8.78 -5.93 20.07
N VAL A 301 8.11 -4.92 20.63
CA VAL A 301 7.85 -3.66 19.91
C VAL A 301 9.19 -3.00 19.58
N LEU A 302 9.41 -2.70 18.31
CA LEU A 302 10.60 -2.02 17.82
C LEU A 302 10.17 -0.78 17.04
N ARG A 303 10.76 0.38 17.37
CA ARG A 303 10.45 1.63 16.65
C ARG A 303 11.04 1.59 15.25
N MET A 304 10.55 2.42 14.35
CA MET A 304 11.03 2.41 12.95
C MET A 304 12.53 2.70 12.87
N GLU A 305 13.02 3.68 13.63
CA GLU A 305 14.45 4.00 13.68
C GLU A 305 15.32 2.90 14.29
N ASP A 306 14.78 2.11 15.24
CA ASP A 306 15.56 1.06 15.90
C ASP A 306 15.81 -0.14 14.97
N HIS A 307 15.00 -0.30 13.91
CA HIS A 307 15.28 -1.28 12.86
C HIS A 307 16.58 -0.95 12.12
N CYS A 308 17.01 0.31 12.10
CA CYS A 308 18.23 0.74 11.43
C CYS A 308 19.51 0.23 12.13
N HIS A 309 19.42 -0.34 13.34
CA HIS A 309 20.56 -0.99 13.99
C HIS A 309 20.89 -2.38 13.42
N TYR A 310 20.09 -2.88 12.47
CA TYR A 310 20.26 -4.19 11.84
C TYR A 310 20.70 -4.05 10.39
N MET A 311 21.58 -4.93 9.92
CA MET A 311 22.02 -4.96 8.52
C MET A 311 20.90 -5.38 7.57
N PHE A 312 19.96 -6.23 8.03
CA PHE A 312 18.90 -6.78 7.20
C PHE A 312 17.54 -6.57 7.86
N ILE A 313 16.56 -6.10 7.09
CA ILE A 313 15.18 -5.89 7.56
C ILE A 313 14.24 -6.65 6.64
N ALA A 314 13.45 -7.57 7.19
CA ALA A 314 12.48 -8.31 6.38
C ALA A 314 11.26 -7.44 6.07
N HIS A 315 10.79 -7.48 4.82
CA HIS A 315 9.48 -6.98 4.42
C HIS A 315 8.53 -8.14 4.17
N VAL A 316 7.33 -8.05 4.77
CA VAL A 316 6.31 -9.09 4.66
C VAL A 316 4.94 -8.45 4.52
N GLU A 317 4.19 -8.89 3.54
CA GLU A 317 2.79 -8.52 3.35
C GLU A 317 1.92 -8.83 4.59
N GLY A 318 0.82 -8.10 4.70
CA GLY A 318 -0.19 -8.30 5.73
C GLY A 318 -1.47 -8.82 5.12
N ARG A 319 -2.58 -8.20 5.51
CA ARG A 319 -3.87 -8.46 4.85
C ARG A 319 -3.76 -8.18 3.34
N SER A 320 -3.05 -7.12 2.96
CA SER A 320 -2.57 -6.84 1.60
C SER A 320 -1.12 -6.35 1.63
N TYR A 321 -0.83 -5.18 1.05
CA TYR A 321 0.46 -4.51 1.19
C TYR A 321 0.81 -4.23 2.67
N SER A 322 2.09 -3.94 2.94
CA SER A 322 2.49 -3.38 4.22
C SER A 322 3.07 -1.99 4.02
N ALA A 323 2.35 -0.98 4.53
CA ALA A 323 2.78 0.42 4.55
C ALA A 323 4.14 0.65 5.24
N SER A 324 4.66 -0.35 5.98
CA SER A 324 5.94 -0.29 6.68
C SER A 324 7.17 -0.27 5.75
N LEU A 325 7.03 -0.72 4.49
CA LEU A 325 8.17 -0.85 3.55
C LEU A 325 8.95 0.46 3.39
N LYS A 326 8.24 1.55 3.07
CA LYS A 326 8.84 2.87 2.84
C LYS A 326 9.64 3.40 4.03
N TYR A 327 9.24 3.05 5.25
CA TYR A 327 9.97 3.44 6.46
C TYR A 327 11.24 2.61 6.64
N ARG A 328 11.17 1.30 6.36
CA ARG A 328 12.33 0.40 6.43
C ARG A 328 13.36 0.74 5.35
N GLN A 329 12.90 1.11 4.16
CA GLN A 329 13.75 1.59 3.05
C GLN A 329 14.45 2.92 3.36
N ALA A 330 14.06 3.63 4.42
CA ALA A 330 14.78 4.81 4.87
C ALA A 330 16.02 4.48 5.75
N CYS A 331 16.16 3.25 6.25
CA CYS A 331 17.40 2.83 6.91
C CYS A 331 18.47 2.48 5.86
N ASN A 332 19.75 2.70 6.17
CA ASN A 332 20.86 2.11 5.42
C ASN A 332 21.01 0.62 5.77
N SER A 333 20.01 -0.16 5.42
CA SER A 333 19.89 -1.60 5.69
C SER A 333 19.38 -2.30 4.43
N VAL A 334 19.71 -3.58 4.28
CA VAL A 334 19.20 -4.41 3.18
C VAL A 334 17.76 -4.78 3.45
N ILE A 335 16.87 -4.45 2.53
CA ILE A 335 15.50 -4.97 2.56
C ILE A 335 15.50 -6.38 1.98
N VAL A 336 14.98 -7.34 2.75
CA VAL A 336 14.74 -8.72 2.29
C VAL A 336 13.24 -8.91 2.15
N ALA A 337 12.76 -9.00 0.92
CA ALA A 337 11.33 -9.12 0.62
C ALA A 337 11.05 -10.42 -0.11
N HIS A 338 9.97 -11.09 0.28
CA HIS A 338 9.45 -12.19 -0.51
C HIS A 338 8.88 -11.67 -1.84
N LYS A 339 8.72 -12.56 -2.83
CA LYS A 339 7.96 -12.22 -4.06
C LYS A 339 6.58 -11.67 -3.70
N LEU A 340 6.36 -10.41 -4.02
CA LEU A 340 5.17 -9.66 -3.61
C LEU A 340 3.96 -10.09 -4.44
N GLN A 341 2.79 -10.07 -3.82
CA GLN A 341 1.51 -10.26 -4.51
C GLN A 341 0.83 -8.91 -4.75
N PHE A 342 0.99 -7.98 -3.81
CA PHE A 342 0.41 -6.66 -3.84
C PHE A 342 1.44 -5.62 -4.31
N ILE A 343 0.99 -4.78 -5.24
CA ILE A 343 1.77 -3.75 -5.89
C ILE A 343 1.36 -2.41 -5.28
N GLN A 344 2.33 -1.64 -4.78
CA GLN A 344 2.17 -0.22 -4.51
C GLN A 344 2.85 0.60 -5.61
N HIS A 345 2.49 1.88 -5.73
CA HIS A 345 2.95 2.75 -6.82
C HIS A 345 4.47 2.79 -7.03
N HIS A 346 5.27 2.67 -5.96
CA HIS A 346 6.73 2.72 -6.04
C HIS A 346 7.40 1.34 -6.19
N HIS A 347 6.65 0.23 -6.19
CA HIS A 347 7.23 -1.12 -6.28
C HIS A 347 7.88 -1.42 -7.64
N TYR A 348 7.51 -0.71 -8.71
CA TYR A 348 8.17 -0.81 -10.02
C TYR A 348 9.67 -0.47 -10.01
N LEU A 349 10.12 0.19 -8.94
CA LEU A 349 11.50 0.62 -8.74
C LEU A 349 12.34 -0.41 -7.98
N LEU A 350 11.75 -1.52 -7.57
CA LEU A 350 12.44 -2.62 -6.92
C LEU A 350 13.33 -3.36 -7.94
N VAL A 351 14.61 -3.51 -7.62
CA VAL A 351 15.61 -4.18 -8.46
C VAL A 351 16.24 -5.32 -7.67
N ALA A 352 15.94 -6.55 -8.08
CA ALA A 352 16.28 -7.77 -7.33
C ALA A 352 17.72 -8.26 -7.57
N ASP A 353 18.36 -7.84 -8.66
CA ASP A 353 19.68 -8.33 -9.07
C ASP A 353 20.52 -7.28 -9.83
N GLY A 354 21.77 -7.64 -10.10
CA GLY A 354 22.71 -6.81 -10.85
C GLY A 354 23.35 -5.65 -10.06
N PRO A 355 24.07 -4.75 -10.75
CA PRO A 355 24.80 -3.65 -10.11
C PRO A 355 23.90 -2.67 -9.34
N ASN A 356 22.66 -2.49 -9.82
CA ASN A 356 21.67 -1.58 -9.26
C ASN A 356 20.70 -2.25 -8.27
N GLN A 357 20.95 -3.52 -7.91
CA GLN A 357 20.17 -4.24 -6.91
C GLN A 357 19.96 -3.38 -5.66
N ASN A 358 18.71 -3.22 -5.24
CA ASN A 358 18.32 -2.35 -4.12
C ASN A 358 17.48 -3.09 -3.06
N TYR A 359 17.17 -4.37 -3.28
CA TYR A 359 16.64 -5.28 -2.27
C TYR A 359 17.07 -6.73 -2.59
N VAL A 360 16.83 -7.63 -1.65
CA VAL A 360 17.01 -9.07 -1.83
C VAL A 360 15.63 -9.70 -1.96
N GLU A 361 15.34 -10.27 -3.13
CA GLU A 361 14.14 -11.06 -3.36
C GLU A 361 14.35 -12.51 -2.93
N VAL A 362 13.37 -13.03 -2.19
CA VAL A 362 13.25 -14.44 -1.79
C VAL A 362 11.91 -15.02 -2.26
N GLU A 363 11.79 -16.34 -2.31
CA GLU A 363 10.55 -17.02 -2.64
C GLU A 363 9.40 -16.61 -1.70
N ARG A 364 8.16 -16.67 -2.21
CA ARG A 364 6.98 -16.21 -1.45
C ARG A 364 6.83 -16.91 -0.09
N ASP A 365 7.24 -18.17 0.00
CA ASP A 365 7.18 -18.97 1.22
C ASP A 365 8.49 -18.96 2.03
N PHE A 366 9.47 -18.11 1.66
CA PHE A 366 10.78 -18.01 2.28
C PHE A 366 11.62 -19.31 2.24
N SER A 367 11.30 -20.23 1.33
CA SER A 367 12.01 -21.51 1.20
C SER A 367 13.50 -21.37 0.84
N ASP A 368 13.88 -20.29 0.16
CA ASP A 368 15.27 -19.96 -0.23
C ASP A 368 15.91 -18.87 0.67
N LEU A 369 15.26 -18.48 1.77
CA LEU A 369 15.73 -17.36 2.62
C LEU A 369 17.13 -17.63 3.18
N LYS A 370 17.42 -18.87 3.57
CA LYS A 370 18.73 -19.24 4.14
C LYS A 370 19.83 -19.08 3.10
N GLU A 371 19.60 -19.61 1.90
CA GLU A 371 20.52 -19.61 0.76
C GLU A 371 20.85 -18.18 0.32
N LYS A 372 19.88 -17.26 0.44
CA LYS A 372 20.05 -15.84 0.12
C LYS A 372 20.74 -15.05 1.23
N MET A 373 20.51 -15.40 2.49
CA MET A 373 21.06 -14.67 3.65
C MET A 373 22.51 -15.04 3.98
N GLU A 374 22.87 -16.33 3.96
CA GLU A 374 24.20 -16.79 4.41
C GLU A 374 25.39 -16.14 3.68
N PRO A 375 25.35 -15.95 2.34
CA PRO A 375 26.42 -15.24 1.63
C PRO A 375 26.53 -13.76 2.04
N LEU A 376 25.40 -13.09 2.29
CA LEU A 376 25.36 -11.67 2.62
C LEU A 376 25.79 -11.37 4.05
N VAL A 377 25.56 -12.32 4.96
CA VAL A 377 26.01 -12.24 6.36
C VAL A 377 27.50 -12.56 6.47
N SER A 378 28.02 -13.47 5.66
CA SER A 378 29.43 -13.86 5.68
C SER A 378 30.35 -12.82 5.01
N ASP A 379 29.93 -12.23 3.89
CA ASP A 379 30.60 -11.10 3.25
C ASP A 379 29.61 -9.94 3.06
N THR A 380 29.73 -8.95 3.94
CA THR A 380 28.81 -7.83 4.00
C THR A 380 29.07 -6.76 2.93
N GLN A 381 30.10 -6.88 2.08
CA GLN A 381 30.38 -5.90 1.02
C GLN A 381 29.24 -5.82 0.01
N ALA A 382 28.72 -6.98 -0.41
CA ALA A 382 27.57 -7.04 -1.31
C ALA A 382 26.31 -6.49 -0.63
N ALA A 383 26.08 -6.84 0.64
CA ALA A 383 24.97 -6.34 1.43
C ALA A 383 25.01 -4.81 1.58
N GLN A 384 26.18 -4.24 1.89
CA GLN A 384 26.36 -2.80 2.01
C GLN A 384 26.07 -2.07 0.70
N ARG A 385 26.49 -2.63 -0.45
CA ARG A 385 26.16 -2.07 -1.76
C ARG A 385 24.65 -2.04 -1.99
N ILE A 386 23.94 -3.13 -1.69
CA ILE A 386 22.48 -3.21 -1.85
C ILE A 386 21.78 -2.19 -0.93
N ALA A 387 22.20 -2.08 0.33
CA ALA A 387 21.67 -1.09 1.27
C ALA A 387 21.88 0.35 0.79
N ASN A 388 23.09 0.67 0.31
CA ASN A 388 23.40 1.98 -0.25
C ASN A 388 22.57 2.29 -1.51
N ASN A 389 22.34 1.30 -2.38
CA ASN A 389 21.47 1.44 -3.55
C ASN A 389 20.01 1.68 -3.14
N SER A 390 19.52 0.97 -2.11
CA SER A 390 18.19 1.17 -1.53
C SER A 390 18.01 2.61 -1.03
N VAL A 391 18.97 3.12 -0.25
CA VAL A 391 18.99 4.51 0.23
C VAL A 391 18.94 5.50 -0.93
N LYS A 392 19.83 5.36 -1.91
CA LYS A 392 19.89 6.27 -3.08
C LYS A 392 18.61 6.25 -3.89
N THR A 393 17.99 5.08 -4.02
CA THR A 393 16.75 4.91 -4.78
C THR A 393 15.57 5.47 -4.00
N PHE A 394 15.31 4.95 -2.81
CA PHE A 394 14.06 5.22 -2.11
C PHE A 394 14.13 6.46 -1.23
N ARG A 395 15.08 6.50 -0.27
CA ARG A 395 15.21 7.62 0.68
C ARG A 395 15.59 8.94 0.02
N GLU A 396 16.47 8.88 -0.97
CA GLU A 396 17.09 10.08 -1.57
C GLU A 396 16.46 10.49 -2.92
N ARG A 397 15.49 9.73 -3.43
CA ARG A 397 14.88 10.04 -4.74
C ARG A 397 13.40 9.71 -4.81
N TYR A 398 13.01 8.45 -4.82
CA TYR A 398 11.67 8.04 -5.24
C TYR A 398 10.59 8.04 -4.15
N LEU A 399 10.96 8.21 -2.88
CA LEU A 399 10.01 8.39 -1.77
C LEU A 399 10.09 9.80 -1.16
N THR A 400 10.77 10.74 -1.81
CA THR A 400 10.84 12.10 -1.29
C THR A 400 9.50 12.84 -1.46
N PRO A 401 9.23 13.93 -0.72
CA PRO A 401 8.03 14.74 -0.93
C PRO A 401 7.83 15.19 -2.38
N ALA A 402 8.93 15.53 -3.07
CA ALA A 402 8.88 15.86 -4.51
C ALA A 402 8.38 14.68 -5.36
N ALA A 403 8.84 13.45 -5.10
CA ALA A 403 8.40 12.27 -5.84
C ALA A 403 6.92 11.96 -5.59
N GLU A 404 6.45 12.09 -4.34
CA GLU A 404 5.04 11.91 -3.99
C GLU A 404 4.15 12.92 -4.72
N ALA A 405 4.49 14.22 -4.65
CA ALA A 405 3.75 15.28 -5.33
C ALA A 405 3.76 15.11 -6.86
N CYS A 406 4.90 14.68 -7.44
CA CYS A 406 4.99 14.34 -8.87
C CYS A 406 4.13 13.14 -9.24
N TYR A 407 4.06 12.09 -8.40
CA TYR A 407 3.19 10.93 -8.65
C TYR A 407 1.72 11.32 -8.64
N TRP A 408 1.27 12.08 -7.63
CA TRP A 408 -0.10 12.59 -7.58
C TRP A 408 -0.47 13.36 -8.84
N ARG A 409 0.38 14.30 -9.28
CA ARG A 409 0.15 15.09 -10.48
C ARG A 409 0.17 14.25 -11.76
N SER A 410 1.06 13.26 -11.86
CA SER A 410 1.03 12.31 -12.98
C SER A 410 -0.23 11.47 -12.98
N LEU A 411 -0.73 11.03 -11.82
CA LEU A 411 -1.99 10.31 -11.68
C LEU A 411 -3.17 11.18 -12.14
N PHE A 412 -3.19 12.46 -11.75
CA PHE A 412 -4.21 13.40 -12.21
C PHE A 412 -4.20 13.55 -13.73
N ASP A 413 -3.02 13.74 -14.32
CA ASP A 413 -2.88 13.90 -15.78
C ASP A 413 -3.33 12.62 -16.50
N GLY A 414 -2.79 11.45 -16.10
CA GLY A 414 -3.12 10.17 -16.74
C GLY A 414 -4.59 9.76 -16.59
N TYR A 415 -5.23 10.10 -15.48
CA TYR A 415 -6.65 9.83 -15.26
C TYR A 415 -7.54 10.84 -16.01
N ALA A 416 -7.18 12.13 -16.03
CA ALA A 416 -7.90 13.16 -16.78
C ALA A 416 -7.81 12.97 -18.30
N ASP A 417 -6.71 12.39 -18.79
CA ASP A 417 -6.51 12.08 -20.22
C ASP A 417 -7.55 11.08 -20.75
N ILE A 418 -8.02 10.17 -19.89
CA ILE A 418 -9.03 9.16 -20.22
C ILE A 418 -10.44 9.57 -19.76
N TRP A 419 -10.61 10.73 -19.14
CA TRP A 419 -11.90 11.28 -18.73
C TRP A 419 -12.62 11.95 -19.91
N ASN A 420 -13.85 11.52 -20.20
CA ASN A 420 -14.69 11.97 -21.31
C ASN A 420 -16.04 12.51 -20.83
N GLY A 421 -16.13 12.93 -19.57
CA GLY A 421 -17.32 13.55 -18.99
C GLY A 421 -17.11 15.04 -18.69
N THR A 422 -18.21 15.75 -18.44
CA THR A 422 -18.16 17.07 -17.82
C THR A 422 -18.32 16.88 -16.31
N VAL A 423 -17.49 17.55 -15.50
CA VAL A 423 -17.68 17.55 -14.04
C VAL A 423 -18.78 18.55 -13.69
N GLU A 424 -19.95 18.04 -13.32
CA GLU A 424 -21.04 18.88 -12.82
C GLU A 424 -20.72 19.36 -11.39
N GLN A 425 -20.62 20.68 -11.21
CA GLN A 425 -20.42 21.29 -9.89
C GLN A 425 -21.75 21.49 -9.16
N TRP A 426 -22.82 21.79 -9.89
CA TRP A 426 -24.16 22.01 -9.36
C TRP A 426 -25.05 20.77 -9.55
N SER A 427 -25.87 20.44 -8.55
CA SER A 427 -26.90 19.41 -8.65
C SER A 427 -28.26 20.05 -8.87
N GLU A 428 -28.75 20.02 -10.11
CA GLU A 428 -30.09 20.55 -10.46
C GLU A 428 -31.22 19.90 -9.66
N THR A 429 -31.13 18.59 -9.41
CA THR A 429 -32.17 17.85 -8.67
C THR A 429 -32.24 18.22 -7.18
N LYS A 430 -31.14 18.74 -6.62
CA LYS A 430 -31.02 19.08 -5.20
C LYS A 430 -30.92 20.59 -4.97
N ASP A 431 -30.85 21.37 -6.03
CA ASP A 431 -30.71 22.82 -6.05
C ASP A 431 -29.57 23.30 -5.14
N ARG A 432 -28.38 22.70 -5.31
CA ARG A 432 -27.18 22.96 -4.47
C ARG A 432 -25.89 22.46 -5.12
N GLU A 433 -24.76 22.91 -4.57
CA GLU A 433 -23.43 22.38 -4.87
C GLU A 433 -23.33 20.87 -4.64
N ARG A 434 -22.75 20.15 -5.61
CA ARG A 434 -22.56 18.69 -5.60
C ARG A 434 -21.32 18.27 -4.81
N GLY A 435 -20.41 19.20 -4.54
CA GLY A 435 -19.19 18.94 -3.78
C GLY A 435 -18.88 20.07 -2.81
N LEU A 436 -18.27 19.73 -1.70
CA LEU A 436 -17.76 20.71 -0.73
C LEU A 436 -16.25 20.88 -0.94
N ARG A 437 -15.78 22.14 -1.03
CA ARG A 437 -14.34 22.42 -1.10
C ARG A 437 -13.60 21.79 0.07
N TYR A 438 -12.46 21.18 -0.21
CA TYR A 438 -11.68 20.44 0.77
C TYR A 438 -11.31 21.28 2.01
N GLU A 439 -11.02 22.57 1.84
CA GLU A 439 -10.70 23.49 2.93
C GLU A 439 -11.85 23.66 3.93
N SER A 440 -13.09 23.60 3.46
CA SER A 440 -14.26 23.58 4.34
C SER A 440 -14.49 22.18 4.90
N PHE A 441 -14.39 21.14 4.05
CA PHE A 441 -14.59 19.74 4.45
C PHE A 441 -13.70 19.36 5.64
N VAL A 442 -12.41 19.69 5.61
CA VAL A 442 -11.43 19.34 6.66
C VAL A 442 -11.77 19.95 8.03
N LEU A 443 -12.59 20.99 8.08
CA LEU A 443 -13.04 21.65 9.31
C LEU A 443 -14.29 21.01 9.94
N LEU A 444 -14.87 19.97 9.33
CA LEU A 444 -15.98 19.24 9.93
C LEU A 444 -15.62 18.62 11.28
N GLU A 445 -16.63 18.55 12.14
CA GLU A 445 -16.64 17.58 13.23
C GLU A 445 -16.56 16.14 12.67
N SER A 446 -15.79 15.26 13.34
CA SER A 446 -15.55 13.89 12.88
C SER A 446 -16.83 13.12 12.53
N VAL A 447 -17.87 13.25 13.35
CA VAL A 447 -19.15 12.55 13.16
C VAL A 447 -19.86 12.95 11.87
N LYS A 448 -19.65 14.18 11.39
CA LYS A 448 -20.22 14.68 10.13
C LYS A 448 -19.47 14.17 8.90
N MET A 449 -18.24 13.70 9.08
CA MET A 449 -17.44 13.09 8.01
C MET A 449 -17.73 11.59 7.81
N TYR A 450 -18.40 10.92 8.76
CA TYR A 450 -18.62 9.47 8.70
C TYR A 450 -19.57 9.05 7.58
N GLU A 451 -20.67 9.79 7.40
CA GLU A 451 -21.66 9.56 6.35
C GLU A 451 -21.86 10.84 5.53
N PHE A 452 -20.75 11.49 5.17
CA PHE A 452 -20.78 12.77 4.48
C PHE A 452 -21.30 12.61 3.05
N GLU A 453 -22.30 13.40 2.68
CA GLU A 453 -22.74 13.59 1.31
C GLU A 453 -23.08 15.07 1.12
N ALA A 454 -22.39 15.72 0.18
CA ALA A 454 -22.46 17.17 0.01
C ALA A 454 -23.90 17.66 -0.24
N THR A 455 -24.67 16.88 -1.00
CA THR A 455 -26.04 17.24 -1.35
C THR A 455 -27.08 17.00 -0.25
N SER A 456 -26.77 16.27 0.82
CA SER A 456 -27.72 15.97 1.91
C SER A 456 -27.30 16.52 3.26
N THR A 457 -26.01 16.82 3.45
CA THR A 457 -25.46 17.32 4.72
C THR A 457 -25.88 18.78 4.93
N ALA A 458 -26.94 18.98 5.71
CA ALA A 458 -27.69 20.23 5.86
C ALA A 458 -26.93 21.45 6.44
N GLN A 459 -25.66 21.32 6.84
CA GLN A 459 -24.99 22.32 7.69
C GLN A 459 -23.94 23.21 7.01
N TRP A 460 -23.70 23.06 5.71
CA TRP A 460 -22.74 23.92 5.01
C TRP A 460 -23.35 25.19 4.43
N GLN A 461 -24.68 25.26 4.39
CA GLN A 461 -25.45 26.38 3.85
C GLN A 461 -25.50 27.60 4.78
N ALA A 462 -24.81 27.61 5.91
CA ALA A 462 -24.64 28.82 6.74
C ALA A 462 -23.31 29.55 6.45
N ILE A 463 -22.47 29.01 5.56
CA ILE A 463 -21.14 29.56 5.21
C ILE A 463 -21.13 30.19 3.79
N LEU A 464 -22.16 29.95 2.99
CA LEU A 464 -22.50 30.72 1.78
C LEU A 464 -23.77 31.52 2.07
#